data_AF-A0A0M2CSU9-F1
#
_entry.id   AF-A0A0M2CSU9-F1
#
_cell.length_a   1.000
_cell.length_b   1.000
_cell.length_c   1.000
_cell.angle_alpha   90.00
_cell.angle_beta   90.00
_cell.angle_gamma   90.00
#
_symmetry.space_group_name_H-M   'P 1'
#
loop_
_entity.id
_entity.type
_entity.pdbx_description
1 polymer ?
#
loop_
_entity_poly.entity_id
_entity_poly.type
_entity_poly.pdbx_seq_one_letter_code
_entity_poly.pdbx_strand_id
1 'polypeptide(L)'
;MTSLPADDIASPTSAWDLVPATVLCATEDTASEGPGPRPTCEGMRKVIAHHRLISAYAEGPRATQLMFLADAEGRLAQGAEDGSVQPGCTLDELSETFVRMTGQQLQPEHPGLRRVLLVHLDAPELPVLAALSGTGFTAVSRHGWSVVVFDAEVDFWAVRTGLAETAVALSSDGATRSFEVLLAGEDPASVTDLDAADAVCALEWGPDWLPAGGVSVEAEQTPAARFERDLVRLCSGGTSDLQIESVASVFDLDPAETNRLRNYVLGESTDLVLESVLQLLGLPVLAAKVVEGHRELTATEGAEHYEPTGVGSALLRGMTTEPTGDGLFARYQRALVRRPELLLAVAGTETALGVGLAGAARRGGAGARVLGTLSAALLADAAAESAYYAALRGARRRRNEERPATPGPTAQLPEPSAAPGSRARLRRFFGLHRG
;
A
#
# COMPACT_ATOMS: atom_id res chain seq x y z
N MET A 1 -23.40 5.91 39.79
CA MET A 1 -22.24 5.00 39.92
C MET A 1 -22.41 3.89 38.91
N THR A 2 -21.73 4.02 37.78
CA THR A 2 -21.28 2.92 36.94
C THR A 2 -19.96 3.42 36.37
N SER A 3 -18.88 3.05 37.06
CA SER A 3 -17.54 3.16 36.52
C SER A 3 -17.48 2.27 35.30
N LEU A 4 -17.31 2.85 34.12
CA LEU A 4 -17.00 2.08 32.92
C LEU A 4 -15.55 1.58 33.09
N PRO A 5 -15.31 0.26 33.13
CA PRO A 5 -13.97 -0.29 33.03
C PRO A 5 -13.41 -0.06 31.62
N ALA A 6 -12.09 -0.05 31.50
CA ALA A 6 -11.35 0.12 30.25
C ALA A 6 -11.72 -0.90 29.14
N ASP A 7 -12.45 -1.96 29.49
CA ASP A 7 -12.91 -3.00 28.58
C ASP A 7 -14.13 -2.57 27.74
N ASP A 8 -14.86 -1.51 28.12
CA ASP A 8 -16.11 -1.14 27.44
C ASP A 8 -15.89 -0.36 26.14
N ILE A 9 -14.81 0.43 25.98
CA ILE A 9 -14.59 1.23 24.76
C ILE A 9 -14.18 0.35 23.56
N ALA A 10 -13.49 -0.77 23.82
CA ALA A 10 -13.07 -1.73 22.80
C ALA A 10 -14.12 -2.83 22.51
N SER A 11 -15.19 -2.90 23.32
CA SER A 11 -16.28 -3.85 23.07
C SER A 11 -17.16 -3.35 21.91
N PRO A 12 -17.66 -4.23 21.01
CA PRO A 12 -18.67 -3.88 20.01
C PRO A 12 -20.01 -3.39 20.62
N THR A 13 -20.11 -3.31 21.95
CA THR A 13 -21.23 -2.73 22.72
C THR A 13 -20.90 -1.38 23.36
N SER A 14 -19.75 -0.76 23.08
CA SER A 14 -19.45 0.58 23.58
C SER A 14 -20.48 1.59 23.05
N ALA A 15 -20.89 2.53 23.89
CA ALA A 15 -21.81 3.61 23.47
C ALA A 15 -21.09 4.75 22.73
N TRP A 16 -19.78 4.62 22.47
CA TRP A 16 -18.91 5.69 22.00
C TRP A 16 -17.93 5.20 20.93
N ASP A 17 -18.06 5.72 19.71
CA ASP A 17 -17.19 5.42 18.57
C ASP A 17 -16.01 6.39 18.48
N LEU A 18 -14.88 5.91 17.94
CA LEU A 18 -13.71 6.74 17.66
C LEU A 18 -13.95 7.59 16.40
N VAL A 19 -13.75 8.89 16.52
CA VAL A 19 -13.88 9.84 15.42
C VAL A 19 -12.53 10.54 15.19
N PRO A 20 -11.80 10.18 14.13
CA PRO A 20 -10.55 10.85 13.80
C PRO A 20 -10.82 12.23 13.20
N ALA A 21 -9.88 13.14 13.42
CA ALA A 21 -9.81 14.41 12.72
C ALA A 21 -8.35 14.86 12.58
N THR A 22 -8.10 15.74 11.61
CA THR A 22 -6.75 16.19 11.26
C THR A 22 -6.73 17.69 11.03
N VAL A 23 -5.66 18.33 11.51
CA VAL A 23 -5.35 19.74 11.25
C VAL A 23 -4.05 19.80 10.47
N LEU A 24 -4.10 20.31 9.24
CA LEU A 24 -2.93 20.44 8.39
C LEU A 24 -1.94 21.47 8.94
N CYS A 25 -0.67 21.08 9.06
CA CYS A 25 0.42 22.02 9.27
C CYS A 25 0.70 22.74 7.94
N ALA A 26 0.81 24.07 7.95
CA ALA A 26 1.21 24.81 6.75
C ALA A 26 2.59 24.30 6.28
N THR A 27 2.67 23.84 5.02
CA THR A 27 3.90 23.35 4.42
C THR A 27 4.83 24.52 4.04
N GLU A 28 6.14 24.29 4.16
CA GLU A 28 7.21 25.29 3.98
C GLU A 28 7.20 25.99 2.61
N ASP A 29 6.55 25.44 1.57
CA ASP A 29 6.44 26.07 0.25
C ASP A 29 5.57 27.35 0.21
N THR A 30 4.82 27.62 1.29
CA THR A 30 4.09 28.90 1.47
C THR A 30 4.74 29.81 2.50
N ALA A 31 5.88 29.41 3.09
CA ALA A 31 6.63 30.22 4.04
C ALA A 31 7.43 31.30 3.30
N SER A 32 6.72 32.36 2.92
CA SER A 32 7.29 33.70 2.81
C SER A 32 8.11 34.01 4.06
N GLU A 33 9.43 34.15 3.90
CA GLU A 33 10.41 34.72 4.82
C GLU A 33 10.03 34.79 6.31
N GLY A 34 10.37 33.73 7.07
CA GLY A 34 10.41 33.73 8.53
C GLY A 34 9.87 32.43 9.14
N PRO A 35 10.24 32.09 10.40
CA PRO A 35 9.61 31.00 11.14
C PRO A 35 8.18 31.43 11.51
N GLY A 36 7.27 31.38 10.54
CA GLY A 36 5.85 31.57 10.76
C GLY A 36 5.31 30.47 11.68
N PRO A 37 4.28 30.78 12.50
CA PRO A 37 3.81 29.85 13.52
C PRO A 37 3.28 28.58 12.84
N ARG A 38 3.93 27.44 13.13
CA ARG A 38 3.29 26.11 13.08
C ARG A 38 1.94 26.23 13.81
N PRO A 39 0.89 25.47 13.44
CA PRO A 39 -0.36 25.45 14.19
C PRO A 39 0.01 25.37 15.66
N THR A 40 -0.20 26.45 16.42
CA THR A 40 0.18 26.39 17.82
C THR A 40 -0.80 25.39 18.39
N CYS A 41 -0.33 24.23 18.83
CA CYS A 41 -1.14 23.24 19.52
C CYS A 41 -1.95 23.89 20.64
N GLU A 42 -1.48 25.05 21.13
CA GLU A 42 -2.20 26.00 21.96
C GLU A 42 -3.56 26.50 21.39
N GLY A 43 -3.65 26.91 20.12
CA GLY A 43 -4.90 27.35 19.49
C GLY A 43 -5.91 26.22 19.37
N MET A 44 -5.46 25.05 18.94
CA MET A 44 -6.27 23.82 18.93
C MET A 44 -6.74 23.45 20.33
N ARG A 45 -5.82 23.39 21.31
CA ARG A 45 -6.14 23.12 22.72
C ARG A 45 -7.10 24.14 23.30
N LYS A 46 -7.03 25.42 22.90
CA LYS A 46 -8.00 26.45 23.31
C LYS A 46 -9.39 26.14 22.80
N VAL A 47 -9.55 25.70 21.54
CA VAL A 47 -10.85 25.31 21.00
C VAL A 47 -11.38 24.07 21.74
N ILE A 48 -10.56 23.04 21.88
CA ILE A 48 -10.94 21.80 22.57
C ILE A 48 -11.32 22.07 24.04
N ALA A 49 -10.52 22.89 24.75
CA ALA A 49 -10.80 23.30 26.12
C ALA A 49 -12.05 24.18 26.23
N HIS A 50 -12.31 25.06 25.25
CA HIS A 50 -13.54 25.87 25.19
C HIS A 50 -14.80 24.98 25.17
N HIS A 51 -14.74 23.88 24.42
CA HIS A 51 -15.81 22.89 24.36
C HIS A 51 -15.71 21.80 25.44
N ARG A 52 -14.65 21.77 26.26
CA ARG A 52 -14.38 20.72 27.27
C ARG A 52 -14.45 19.30 26.71
N LEU A 53 -13.97 19.12 25.48
CA LEU A 53 -14.05 17.84 24.78
C LEU A 53 -13.02 16.86 25.34
N ILE A 54 -13.43 15.60 25.40
CA ILE A 54 -12.55 14.46 25.69
C ILE A 54 -11.88 14.09 24.38
N SER A 55 -10.56 14.28 24.30
CA SER A 55 -9.84 14.09 23.05
C SER A 55 -8.36 13.81 23.27
N ALA A 56 -7.79 13.02 22.37
CA ALA A 56 -6.35 12.83 22.27
C ALA A 56 -5.83 13.57 21.04
N TYR A 57 -4.59 14.02 21.09
CA TYR A 57 -3.91 14.58 19.94
C TYR A 57 -2.50 14.01 19.82
N ALA A 58 -2.01 13.97 18.59
CA ALA A 58 -0.63 13.64 18.31
C ALA A 58 -0.06 14.55 17.23
N GLU A 59 1.17 15.01 17.46
CA GLU A 59 1.85 15.91 16.54
C GLU A 59 2.63 15.10 15.49
N GLY A 60 2.18 15.16 14.25
CA GLY A 60 2.90 14.61 13.10
C GLY A 60 3.72 15.68 12.36
N PRO A 61 4.65 15.26 11.49
CA PRO A 61 5.48 16.19 10.71
C PRO A 61 4.67 17.03 9.71
N ARG A 62 3.53 16.53 9.24
CA ARG A 62 2.68 17.17 8.22
C ARG A 62 1.32 17.65 8.73
N ALA A 63 0.84 17.05 9.81
CA ALA A 63 -0.44 17.41 10.39
C ALA A 63 -0.48 17.03 11.87
N THR A 64 -1.35 17.71 12.62
CA THR A 64 -1.73 17.29 13.97
C THR A 64 -2.97 16.41 13.87
N GLN A 65 -2.86 15.20 14.42
CA GLN A 65 -3.96 14.25 14.50
C GLN A 65 -4.73 14.50 15.78
N LEU A 66 -6.03 14.34 15.68
CA LEU A 66 -6.99 14.44 16.76
C LEU A 66 -7.85 13.19 16.76
N MET A 67 -8.10 12.66 17.94
CA MET A 67 -9.05 11.59 18.15
C MET A 67 -10.09 12.04 19.14
N PHE A 68 -11.36 11.88 18.78
CA PHE A 68 -12.51 12.15 19.62
C PHE A 68 -13.31 10.87 19.85
N LEU A 69 -14.19 10.92 20.83
CA LEU A 69 -15.22 9.90 21.05
C LEU A 69 -16.58 10.52 20.71
N ALA A 70 -17.42 9.79 19.96
CA ALA A 70 -18.76 10.25 19.58
C ALA A 70 -19.82 9.22 19.94
N ASP A 71 -21.00 9.66 20.37
CA ASP A 71 -22.13 8.77 20.60
C ASP A 71 -22.75 8.28 19.28
N ALA A 72 -23.76 7.40 19.37
CA ALA A 72 -24.49 6.88 18.21
C ALA A 72 -25.21 7.98 17.38
N GLU A 73 -25.39 9.18 17.92
CA GLU A 73 -25.93 10.33 17.20
C GLU A 73 -24.84 11.25 16.63
N GLY A 74 -23.56 10.89 16.77
CA GLY A 74 -22.42 11.64 16.26
C GLY A 74 -22.02 12.84 17.13
N ARG A 75 -22.46 12.91 18.38
CA ARG A 75 -22.08 13.98 19.32
C ARG A 75 -20.83 13.63 20.09
N LEU A 76 -19.88 14.56 20.13
CA LEU A 76 -18.58 14.36 20.75
C LEU A 76 -18.67 14.34 22.28
N ALA A 77 -17.90 13.47 22.91
CA ALA A 77 -17.85 13.33 24.35
C ALA A 77 -17.28 14.60 25.01
N GLN A 78 -18.01 15.12 25.99
CA GLN A 78 -17.68 16.33 26.73
C GLN A 78 -17.65 16.07 28.24
N GLY A 79 -16.69 16.70 28.94
CA GLY A 79 -16.67 16.74 30.40
C GLY A 79 -17.62 17.80 30.96
N ALA A 80 -18.62 17.38 31.74
CA ALA A 80 -19.55 18.26 32.44
C ALA A 80 -18.89 18.95 33.65
N GLU A 81 -19.52 20.00 34.22
CA GLU A 81 -19.00 20.74 35.39
C GLU A 81 -18.80 19.86 36.63
N ASP A 82 -19.61 18.81 36.77
CA ASP A 82 -19.52 17.82 37.84
C ASP A 82 -18.46 16.72 37.60
N GLY A 83 -17.77 16.76 36.46
CA GLY A 83 -16.76 15.77 36.05
C GLY A 83 -17.32 14.51 35.39
N SER A 84 -18.64 14.43 35.15
CA SER A 84 -19.26 13.35 34.36
C SER A 84 -19.03 13.52 32.85
N VAL A 85 -19.27 12.45 32.08
CA VAL A 85 -19.21 12.48 30.61
C VAL A 85 -20.63 12.67 30.07
N GLN A 86 -20.80 13.62 29.15
CA GLN A 86 -22.06 13.91 28.48
C GLN A 86 -21.85 14.13 26.97
N PRO A 87 -22.90 13.95 26.14
CA PRO A 87 -22.86 14.35 24.73
C PRO A 87 -22.72 15.87 24.58
N GLY A 88 -21.77 16.30 23.74
CA GLY A 88 -21.48 17.69 23.44
C GLY A 88 -21.93 18.11 22.04
N CYS A 89 -21.05 18.83 21.34
CA CYS A 89 -21.26 19.30 19.96
C CYS A 89 -20.96 18.19 18.93
N THR A 90 -21.39 18.39 17.69
CA THR A 90 -20.98 17.52 16.57
C THR A 90 -19.62 17.91 15.99
N LEU A 91 -19.03 17.07 15.15
CA LEU A 91 -17.77 17.37 14.46
C LEU A 91 -17.89 18.59 13.52
N ASP A 92 -19.05 18.78 12.89
CA ASP A 92 -19.32 19.92 12.01
C ASP A 92 -19.34 21.24 12.79
N GLU A 93 -20.04 21.26 13.93
CA GLU A 93 -20.09 22.43 14.83
C GLU A 93 -18.71 22.77 15.41
N LEU A 94 -17.92 21.73 15.73
CA LEU A 94 -16.53 21.90 16.15
C LEU A 94 -15.69 22.48 15.02
N SER A 95 -15.85 21.98 13.79
CA SER A 95 -15.12 22.44 12.60
C SER A 95 -15.37 23.92 12.32
N GLU A 96 -16.63 24.37 12.40
CA GLU A 96 -16.98 25.80 12.27
C GLU A 96 -16.31 26.65 13.35
N THR A 97 -16.31 26.18 14.60
CA THR A 97 -15.69 26.90 15.71
C THR A 97 -14.16 26.91 15.59
N PHE A 98 -13.57 25.82 15.10
CA PHE A 98 -12.15 25.72 14.80
C PHE A 98 -11.75 26.76 13.75
N VAL A 99 -12.45 26.80 12.61
CA VAL A 99 -12.23 27.82 11.57
C VAL A 99 -12.37 29.24 12.12
N ARG A 100 -13.38 29.50 12.95
CA ARG A 100 -13.61 30.84 13.53
C ARG A 100 -12.49 31.26 14.49
N MET A 101 -11.95 30.34 15.30
CA MET A 101 -11.00 30.65 16.36
C MET A 101 -9.53 30.57 15.90
N THR A 102 -9.21 29.66 14.98
CA THR A 102 -7.83 29.40 14.53
C THR A 102 -7.60 29.80 13.07
N GLY A 103 -8.66 30.02 12.28
CA GLY A 103 -8.57 30.25 10.84
C GLY A 103 -8.29 29.00 10.01
N GLN A 104 -8.23 27.81 10.63
CA GLN A 104 -7.86 26.55 9.98
C GLN A 104 -9.06 25.61 9.85
N GLN A 105 -9.00 24.69 8.89
CA GLN A 105 -10.02 23.66 8.71
C GLN A 105 -9.64 22.39 9.45
N LEU A 106 -10.63 21.82 10.13
CA LEU A 106 -10.59 20.45 10.63
C LEU A 106 -11.01 19.52 9.48
N GLN A 107 -10.21 18.50 9.18
CA GLN A 107 -10.52 17.49 8.16
C GLN A 107 -10.81 16.15 8.84
N PRO A 108 -11.85 15.42 8.43
CA PRO A 108 -12.17 14.11 9.02
C PRO A 108 -11.12 13.04 8.67
N GLU A 109 -10.52 13.15 7.49
CA GLU A 109 -9.49 12.23 7.02
C GLU A 109 -8.11 12.89 7.06
N HIS A 110 -7.08 12.10 7.31
CA HIS A 110 -5.71 12.58 7.22
C HIS A 110 -5.33 12.70 5.73
N PRO A 111 -5.13 13.90 5.17
CA PRO A 111 -4.92 14.11 3.73
C PRO A 111 -3.60 13.51 3.21
N GLY A 112 -2.72 13.09 4.12
CA GLY A 112 -1.48 12.38 3.83
C GLY A 112 -1.55 10.86 3.95
N LEU A 113 -2.69 10.27 4.36
CA LEU A 113 -2.81 8.83 4.54
C LEU A 113 -2.66 8.12 3.19
N ARG A 114 -1.65 7.28 3.11
CA ARG A 114 -1.34 6.46 1.93
C ARG A 114 -1.44 5.02 2.34
N ARG A 115 -1.99 4.21 1.43
CA ARG A 115 -2.07 2.76 1.60
C ARG A 115 -1.44 2.08 0.41
N VAL A 116 -0.73 1.00 0.70
CA VAL A 116 -0.06 0.16 -0.29
C VAL A 116 -0.38 -1.27 0.04
N LEU A 117 -0.70 -2.06 -0.98
CA LEU A 117 -0.89 -3.49 -0.83
C LEU A 117 0.26 -4.22 -1.51
N LEU A 118 0.98 -5.03 -0.74
CA LEU A 118 2.00 -5.95 -1.21
C LEU A 118 1.35 -7.31 -1.42
N VAL A 119 1.18 -7.71 -2.66
CA VAL A 119 0.61 -9.03 -3.00
C VAL A 119 1.70 -9.93 -3.51
N HIS A 120 1.68 -11.20 -3.11
CA HIS A 120 2.53 -12.23 -3.69
C HIS A 120 1.95 -12.73 -5.03
N LEU A 121 1.71 -11.78 -5.93
CA LEU A 121 1.27 -11.99 -7.30
C LEU A 121 2.27 -11.33 -8.24
N ASP A 122 2.73 -12.03 -9.25
CA ASP A 122 3.69 -11.51 -10.21
C ASP A 122 2.99 -10.71 -11.34
N ALA A 123 3.74 -10.00 -12.17
CA ALA A 123 3.20 -9.15 -13.24
C ALA A 123 2.15 -9.84 -14.15
N PRO A 124 2.28 -11.14 -14.51
CA PRO A 124 1.27 -11.86 -15.29
C PRO A 124 -0.11 -11.99 -14.62
N GLU A 125 -0.17 -11.94 -13.29
CA GLU A 125 -1.40 -12.21 -12.52
C GLU A 125 -2.19 -10.93 -12.26
N LEU A 126 -1.54 -9.77 -12.29
CA LEU A 126 -2.15 -8.46 -12.03
C LEU A 126 -3.33 -8.10 -12.96
N PRO A 127 -3.29 -8.37 -14.30
CA PRO A 127 -4.46 -8.15 -15.13
C PRO A 127 -5.69 -8.96 -14.68
N VAL A 128 -5.47 -10.18 -14.19
CA VAL A 128 -6.54 -11.06 -13.72
C VAL A 128 -7.08 -10.54 -12.39
N LEU A 129 -6.21 -10.07 -11.49
CA LEU A 129 -6.62 -9.40 -10.26
C LEU A 129 -7.51 -8.18 -10.55
N ALA A 130 -7.12 -7.30 -11.48
CA ALA A 130 -7.93 -6.15 -11.88
C ALA A 130 -9.28 -6.58 -12.46
N ALA A 131 -9.31 -7.61 -13.31
CA ALA A 131 -10.54 -8.12 -13.91
C ALA A 131 -11.50 -8.76 -12.90
N LEU A 132 -10.98 -9.54 -11.93
CA LEU A 132 -11.80 -10.23 -10.93
C LEU A 132 -12.30 -9.29 -9.83
N SER A 133 -11.46 -8.34 -9.41
CA SER A 133 -11.85 -7.32 -8.43
C SER A 133 -12.75 -6.22 -9.03
N GLY A 134 -12.67 -6.01 -10.35
CA GLY A 134 -13.35 -4.90 -11.01
C GLY A 134 -12.75 -3.54 -10.67
N THR A 135 -11.51 -3.51 -10.17
CA THR A 135 -10.84 -2.30 -9.68
C THR A 135 -9.68 -1.87 -10.58
N GLY A 136 -9.46 -0.55 -10.64
CA GLY A 136 -8.30 0.07 -11.28
C GLY A 136 -7.17 0.28 -10.27
N PHE A 137 -5.93 -0.04 -10.66
CA PHE A 137 -4.78 0.19 -9.80
C PHE A 137 -3.48 0.35 -10.59
N THR A 138 -2.51 1.01 -9.96
CA THR A 138 -1.13 1.06 -10.45
C THR A 138 -0.28 0.07 -9.67
N ALA A 139 0.57 -0.69 -10.36
CA ALA A 139 1.43 -1.66 -9.71
C ALA A 139 2.85 -1.73 -10.30
N VAL A 140 3.79 -2.16 -9.46
CA VAL A 140 5.17 -2.50 -9.84
C VAL A 140 5.50 -3.88 -9.29
N SER A 141 5.83 -4.82 -10.17
CA SER A 141 6.24 -6.18 -9.79
C SER A 141 7.76 -6.32 -9.72
N ARG A 142 8.28 -6.95 -8.67
CA ARG A 142 9.69 -7.31 -8.49
C ARG A 142 9.80 -8.61 -7.72
N HIS A 143 10.61 -9.54 -8.23
CA HIS A 143 10.93 -10.80 -7.55
C HIS A 143 9.70 -11.62 -7.13
N GLY A 144 8.61 -11.57 -7.90
CA GLY A 144 7.36 -12.31 -7.61
C GLY A 144 6.39 -11.59 -6.68
N TRP A 145 6.78 -10.45 -6.09
CA TRP A 145 5.90 -9.56 -5.34
C TRP A 145 5.45 -8.38 -6.20
N SER A 146 4.25 -7.88 -5.97
CA SER A 146 3.76 -6.64 -6.58
C SER A 146 3.37 -5.62 -5.52
N VAL A 147 3.89 -4.41 -5.68
CA VAL A 147 3.49 -3.21 -4.93
C VAL A 147 2.31 -2.60 -5.66
N VAL A 148 1.13 -2.57 -5.03
CA VAL A 148 -0.13 -2.11 -5.62
C VAL A 148 -0.64 -0.88 -4.89
N VAL A 149 -1.00 0.15 -5.65
CA VAL A 149 -1.66 1.38 -5.18
C VAL A 149 -2.95 1.57 -5.97
N PHE A 150 -4.05 1.73 -5.25
CA PHE A 150 -5.39 1.87 -5.81
C PHE A 150 -5.72 3.34 -6.06
N ASP A 151 -6.55 3.59 -7.08
CA ASP A 151 -6.98 4.95 -7.40
C ASP A 151 -8.04 5.47 -6.40
N ALA A 152 -8.83 4.55 -5.82
CA ALA A 152 -9.84 4.84 -4.82
C ALA A 152 -9.65 3.98 -3.55
N GLU A 153 -9.98 4.55 -2.39
CA GLU A 153 -9.87 3.84 -1.11
C GLU A 153 -10.82 2.64 -1.03
N VAL A 154 -12.02 2.74 -1.59
CA VAL A 154 -12.98 1.63 -1.63
C VAL A 154 -12.40 0.41 -2.36
N ASP A 155 -11.58 0.64 -3.39
CA ASP A 155 -10.95 -0.42 -4.18
C ASP A 155 -9.85 -1.12 -3.39
N PHE A 156 -9.08 -0.37 -2.59
CA PHE A 156 -8.12 -0.95 -1.64
C PHE A 156 -8.81 -1.92 -0.69
N TRP A 157 -9.93 -1.52 -0.08
CA TRP A 157 -10.67 -2.38 0.85
C TRP A 157 -11.32 -3.59 0.15
N ALA A 158 -11.87 -3.40 -1.04
CA ALA A 158 -12.44 -4.48 -1.84
C ALA A 158 -11.39 -5.55 -2.17
N VAL A 159 -10.18 -5.16 -2.58
CA VAL A 159 -9.12 -6.12 -2.88
C VAL A 159 -8.51 -6.70 -1.60
N ARG A 160 -8.20 -5.88 -0.59
CA ARG A 160 -7.67 -6.34 0.71
C ARG A 160 -8.52 -7.47 1.31
N THR A 161 -9.85 -7.32 1.29
CA THR A 161 -10.78 -8.31 1.86
C THR A 161 -11.10 -9.48 0.94
N GLY A 162 -10.94 -9.31 -0.37
CA GLY A 162 -11.23 -10.34 -1.38
C GLY A 162 -10.03 -11.21 -1.77
N LEU A 163 -8.84 -10.96 -1.22
CA LEU A 163 -7.63 -11.70 -1.56
C LEU A 163 -7.65 -13.11 -0.94
N ALA A 164 -7.41 -14.09 -1.80
CA ALA A 164 -7.27 -15.50 -1.43
C ALA A 164 -5.80 -15.94 -1.30
N GLU A 165 -4.85 -15.01 -1.32
CA GLU A 165 -3.42 -15.26 -1.24
C GLU A 165 -2.82 -14.40 -0.13
N THR A 166 -1.67 -14.81 0.43
CA THR A 166 -0.98 -14.03 1.45
C THR A 166 -0.57 -12.66 0.88
N ALA A 167 -0.90 -11.61 1.61
CA ALA A 167 -0.57 -10.24 1.25
C ALA A 167 -0.15 -9.44 2.48
N VAL A 168 0.39 -8.25 2.26
CA VAL A 168 0.75 -7.32 3.32
C VAL A 168 0.12 -5.97 3.01
N ALA A 169 -0.70 -5.47 3.93
CA ALA A 169 -1.21 -4.11 3.88
C ALA A 169 -0.27 -3.18 4.64
N LEU A 170 0.13 -2.10 3.99
CA LEU A 170 0.86 -1.00 4.62
C LEU A 170 -0.02 0.24 4.62
N SER A 171 -0.03 0.95 5.74
CA SER A 171 -0.54 2.31 5.78
C SER A 171 0.46 3.23 6.44
N SER A 172 0.52 4.47 5.96
CA SER A 172 1.32 5.51 6.59
C SER A 172 0.71 6.86 6.29
N ASP A 173 0.67 7.72 7.30
CA ASP A 173 0.37 9.13 7.15
C ASP A 173 1.59 10.03 7.46
N GLY A 174 2.74 9.39 7.71
CA GLY A 174 4.01 10.00 8.11
C GLY A 174 4.22 10.11 9.62
N ALA A 175 3.15 10.03 10.43
CA ALA A 175 3.22 9.99 11.89
C ALA A 175 2.87 8.59 12.40
N THR A 176 1.72 8.08 11.98
CA THR A 176 1.28 6.70 12.20
C THR A 176 1.66 5.84 11.00
N ARG A 177 2.04 4.60 11.29
CA ARG A 177 2.43 3.58 10.32
C ARG A 177 1.85 2.27 10.78
N SER A 178 1.31 1.50 9.85
CA SER A 178 0.90 0.12 10.11
C SER A 178 1.43 -0.81 9.04
N PHE A 179 1.72 -2.03 9.48
CA PHE A 179 2.08 -3.19 8.69
C PHE A 179 1.15 -4.31 9.14
N GLU A 180 0.44 -4.93 8.22
CA GLU A 180 -0.50 -6.00 8.54
C GLU A 180 -0.32 -7.13 7.54
N VAL A 181 -0.14 -8.37 8.03
CA VAL A 181 -0.14 -9.56 7.17
C VAL A 181 -1.57 -10.09 7.01
N LEU A 182 -2.00 -10.23 5.77
CA LEU A 182 -3.27 -10.81 5.38
C LEU A 182 -3.04 -12.27 5.03
N LEU A 183 -3.62 -13.19 5.81
CA LEU A 183 -3.54 -14.63 5.58
C LEU A 183 -4.76 -15.07 4.75
N ALA A 184 -4.50 -15.87 3.71
CA ALA A 184 -5.45 -16.29 2.69
C ALA A 184 -6.62 -17.14 3.22
N GLY A 185 -7.71 -16.52 3.68
CA GLY A 185 -8.92 -17.24 4.11
C GLY A 185 -8.76 -18.17 5.32
N GLU A 186 -7.56 -18.21 5.91
CA GLU A 186 -7.35 -18.75 7.24
C GLU A 186 -7.73 -17.65 8.22
N ASP A 187 -8.83 -17.87 8.92
CA ASP A 187 -9.13 -17.09 10.11
C ASP A 187 -8.02 -17.37 11.13
N PRO A 188 -7.19 -16.37 11.50
CA PRO A 188 -6.23 -16.52 12.59
C PRO A 188 -6.92 -16.95 13.90
N ALA A 189 -8.25 -16.78 14.03
CA ALA A 189 -9.03 -17.29 15.16
C ALA A 189 -9.14 -18.82 15.23
N SER A 190 -8.77 -19.57 14.20
CA SER A 190 -8.74 -21.04 14.26
C SER A 190 -7.59 -21.58 15.13
N VAL A 191 -6.66 -20.71 15.54
CA VAL A 191 -5.51 -21.03 16.39
C VAL A 191 -5.57 -20.33 17.76
N THR A 192 -6.39 -19.28 17.94
CA THR A 192 -6.49 -18.50 19.19
C THR A 192 -7.86 -17.84 19.39
N ASP A 193 -8.32 -17.71 20.65
CA ASP A 193 -9.61 -17.14 21.05
C ASP A 193 -9.93 -15.78 20.36
N LEU A 194 -11.21 -15.65 19.98
CA LEU A 194 -11.81 -14.65 19.06
C LEU A 194 -11.62 -13.17 19.42
N ASP A 195 -11.14 -12.82 20.60
CA ASP A 195 -10.90 -11.42 20.99
C ASP A 195 -9.53 -10.88 20.53
N ALA A 196 -8.69 -11.71 19.92
CA ALA A 196 -7.31 -11.35 19.51
C ALA A 196 -6.99 -11.55 18.01
N ALA A 197 -7.92 -12.10 17.23
CA ALA A 197 -7.65 -12.67 15.91
C ALA A 197 -7.31 -11.65 14.82
N ASP A 198 -8.00 -10.50 14.78
CA ASP A 198 -7.77 -9.47 13.76
C ASP A 198 -6.42 -8.74 13.91
N ALA A 199 -5.68 -8.98 15.00
CA ALA A 199 -4.45 -8.25 15.34
C ALA A 199 -3.18 -9.12 15.32
N VAL A 200 -3.24 -10.43 15.08
CA VAL A 200 -2.11 -11.33 15.40
C VAL A 200 -0.85 -11.08 14.55
N CYS A 201 -0.98 -10.57 13.32
CA CYS A 201 0.17 -10.26 12.46
C CYS A 201 0.22 -8.78 12.02
N ALA A 202 -0.09 -7.88 12.95
CA ALA A 202 0.00 -6.44 12.73
C ALA A 202 1.13 -5.81 13.56
N LEU A 203 1.87 -4.88 12.94
CA LEU A 203 2.85 -4.01 13.59
C LEU A 203 2.39 -2.57 13.39
N GLU A 204 2.42 -1.79 14.45
CA GLU A 204 2.02 -0.39 14.46
C GLU A 204 3.12 0.46 15.07
N TRP A 205 3.36 1.60 14.43
CA TRP A 205 4.20 2.67 14.95
C TRP A 205 3.36 3.94 14.98
N GLY A 206 3.23 4.55 16.14
CA GLY A 206 2.47 5.77 16.31
C GLY A 206 3.32 6.89 16.92
N PRO A 207 2.88 8.14 16.76
CA PRO A 207 3.36 9.23 17.58
C PRO A 207 2.90 9.04 19.04
N ASP A 208 3.53 9.76 19.96
CA ASP A 208 3.06 9.82 21.35
C ASP A 208 1.74 10.60 21.41
N TRP A 209 0.64 9.91 21.71
CA TRP A 209 -0.65 10.55 21.93
C TRP A 209 -0.69 11.21 23.29
N LEU A 210 -1.19 12.45 23.30
CA LEU A 210 -1.31 13.28 24.49
C LEU A 210 -2.77 13.73 24.66
N PRO A 211 -3.22 13.97 25.91
CA PRO A 211 -4.53 14.55 26.13
C PRO A 211 -4.60 15.97 25.56
N ALA A 212 -5.63 16.24 24.77
CA ALA A 212 -5.88 17.54 24.17
C ALA A 212 -6.87 18.38 24.99
N GLY A 213 -7.69 17.71 25.81
CA GLY A 213 -8.70 18.29 26.69
C GLY A 213 -8.12 18.85 27.98
N GLY A 214 -8.69 19.98 28.41
CA GLY A 214 -8.37 20.66 29.66
C GLY A 214 -9.18 20.14 30.84
N VAL A 215 -9.18 18.83 31.10
CA VAL A 215 -9.61 18.36 32.42
C VAL A 215 -8.50 18.78 33.39
N SER A 216 -8.74 19.85 34.16
CA SER A 216 -7.78 20.44 35.10
C SER A 216 -6.98 19.36 35.85
N VAL A 217 -5.69 19.60 36.10
CA VAL A 217 -4.81 18.71 36.88
C VAL A 217 -5.40 18.39 38.28
N GLU A 218 -6.31 19.22 38.78
CA GLU A 218 -7.07 18.97 40.03
C GLU A 218 -8.18 17.89 39.90
N ALA A 219 -8.46 17.41 38.69
CA ALA A 219 -9.59 16.54 38.34
C ALA A 219 -9.16 15.13 37.87
N GLU A 220 -7.92 14.70 38.15
CA GLU A 220 -7.38 13.37 37.77
C GLU A 220 -8.23 12.17 38.25
N GLN A 221 -9.15 12.38 39.20
CA GLN A 221 -10.05 11.35 39.74
C GLN A 221 -11.45 11.37 39.14
N THR A 222 -11.79 12.32 38.26
CA THR A 222 -13.12 12.43 37.65
C THR A 222 -13.34 11.36 36.57
N PRO A 223 -14.60 10.94 36.31
CA PRO A 223 -14.93 10.06 35.20
C PRO A 223 -14.41 10.56 33.85
N ALA A 224 -14.54 11.85 33.54
CA ALA A 224 -14.06 12.43 32.29
C ALA A 224 -12.53 12.32 32.13
N ALA A 225 -11.75 12.55 33.19
CA ALA A 225 -10.29 12.40 33.15
C ALA A 225 -9.85 10.94 32.92
N ARG A 226 -10.58 9.98 33.50
CA ARG A 226 -10.33 8.55 33.27
C ARG A 226 -10.63 8.18 31.82
N PHE A 227 -11.75 8.65 31.30
CA PHE A 227 -12.18 8.40 29.93
C PHE A 227 -11.20 8.98 28.90
N GLU A 228 -10.65 10.18 29.15
CA GLU A 228 -9.60 10.77 28.31
C GLU A 228 -8.29 9.96 28.37
N ARG A 229 -7.91 9.46 29.55
CA ARG A 229 -6.74 8.60 29.70
C ARG A 229 -6.91 7.28 28.96
N ASP A 230 -8.10 6.69 29.03
CA ASP A 230 -8.43 5.46 28.32
C ASP A 230 -8.39 5.68 26.80
N LEU A 231 -8.92 6.81 26.31
CA LEU A 231 -8.79 7.22 24.91
C LEU A 231 -7.32 7.33 24.47
N VAL A 232 -6.49 8.05 25.23
CA VAL A 232 -5.05 8.15 24.94
C VAL A 232 -4.41 6.76 24.93
N ARG A 233 -4.78 5.88 25.86
CA ARG A 233 -4.24 4.51 25.93
C ARG A 233 -4.64 3.67 24.72
N LEU A 234 -5.86 3.84 24.21
CA LEU A 234 -6.33 3.20 22.97
C LEU A 234 -5.58 3.71 21.75
N CYS A 235 -5.37 5.04 21.65
CA CYS A 235 -4.65 5.65 20.52
C CYS A 235 -3.15 5.29 20.54
N SER A 236 -2.57 5.15 21.73
CA SER A 236 -1.19 4.68 21.93
C SER A 236 -1.06 3.16 21.85
N GLY A 237 -2.06 2.45 21.30
CA GLY A 237 -2.00 1.01 21.05
C GLY A 237 -0.66 0.64 20.43
N GLY A 238 0.15 -0.09 21.20
CA GLY A 238 1.50 -0.45 20.80
C GLY A 238 1.52 -1.89 20.32
N THR A 239 2.46 -2.19 19.43
CA THR A 239 2.69 -3.56 19.01
C THR A 239 3.12 -4.42 20.20
N SER A 240 2.38 -5.49 20.48
CA SER A 240 2.67 -6.46 21.52
C SER A 240 3.79 -7.43 21.11
N ASP A 241 4.47 -8.03 22.09
CA ASP A 241 5.49 -9.06 21.84
C ASP A 241 4.96 -10.26 21.04
N LEU A 242 3.69 -10.65 21.28
CA LEU A 242 3.03 -11.72 20.55
C LEU A 242 2.91 -11.38 19.06
N GLN A 243 2.54 -10.13 18.72
CA GLN A 243 2.44 -9.69 17.33
C GLN A 243 3.79 -9.72 16.62
N ILE A 244 4.86 -9.31 17.32
CA ILE A 244 6.23 -9.38 16.80
C ILE A 244 6.63 -10.83 16.53
N GLU A 245 6.33 -11.74 17.46
CA GLU A 245 6.63 -13.16 17.33
C GLU A 245 5.82 -13.84 16.21
N SER A 246 4.55 -13.47 16.06
CA SER A 246 3.69 -13.96 14.99
C SER A 246 4.17 -13.52 13.61
N VAL A 247 4.48 -12.22 13.43
CA VAL A 247 5.09 -11.74 12.17
C VAL A 247 6.42 -12.43 11.91
N ALA A 248 7.27 -12.57 12.93
CA ALA A 248 8.52 -13.30 12.79
C ALA A 248 8.32 -14.76 12.36
N SER A 249 7.29 -15.43 12.89
CA SER A 249 6.94 -16.79 12.52
C SER A 249 6.43 -16.90 11.08
N VAL A 250 5.61 -15.96 10.61
CA VAL A 250 5.08 -15.99 9.24
C VAL A 250 6.18 -15.83 8.20
N PHE A 251 7.22 -15.06 8.51
CA PHE A 251 8.37 -14.85 7.63
C PHE A 251 9.57 -15.76 7.93
N ASP A 252 9.38 -16.81 8.74
CA ASP A 252 10.42 -17.78 9.12
C ASP A 252 11.72 -17.13 9.64
N LEU A 253 11.60 -16.03 10.40
CA LEU A 253 12.76 -15.30 10.92
C LEU A 253 13.51 -16.12 11.98
N ASP A 254 14.84 -16.05 11.95
CA ASP A 254 15.66 -16.64 12.99
C ASP A 254 15.62 -15.82 14.31
N PRO A 255 16.07 -16.37 15.46
CA PRO A 255 16.01 -15.63 16.74
C PRO A 255 16.79 -14.31 16.74
N ALA A 256 17.84 -14.17 15.94
CA ALA A 256 18.58 -12.92 15.84
C ALA A 256 17.80 -11.88 15.01
N GLU A 257 17.13 -12.32 13.95
CA GLU A 257 16.25 -11.51 13.11
C GLU A 257 14.99 -11.07 13.87
N THR A 258 14.35 -11.96 14.64
CA THR A 258 13.22 -11.61 15.52
C THR A 258 13.61 -10.54 16.52
N ASN A 259 14.82 -10.61 17.09
CA ASN A 259 15.33 -9.54 17.97
C ASN A 259 15.56 -8.21 17.23
N ARG A 260 15.99 -8.25 15.96
CA ARG A 260 16.08 -7.03 15.14
C ARG A 260 14.71 -6.44 14.84
N LEU A 261 13.73 -7.28 14.49
CA LEU A 261 12.35 -6.84 14.29
C LEU A 261 11.82 -6.16 15.54
N ARG A 262 12.00 -6.80 16.71
CA ARG A 262 11.63 -6.24 18.01
C ARG A 262 12.26 -4.87 18.27
N ASN A 263 13.53 -4.70 17.93
CA ASN A 263 14.21 -3.40 18.07
C ASN A 263 13.67 -2.33 17.12
N TYR A 264 13.24 -2.68 15.91
CA TYR A 264 12.59 -1.73 15.00
C TYR A 264 11.18 -1.35 15.45
N VAL A 265 10.46 -2.28 16.08
CA VAL A 265 9.10 -2.06 16.56
C VAL A 265 9.07 -1.25 17.86
N LEU A 266 9.92 -1.61 18.84
CA LEU A 266 9.96 -0.95 20.14
C LEU A 266 10.89 0.28 20.20
N GLY A 267 11.66 0.52 19.13
CA GLY A 267 12.55 1.66 19.01
C GLY A 267 11.82 2.95 18.63
N GLU A 268 12.58 4.03 18.43
CA GLU A 268 12.03 5.29 17.93
C GLU A 268 11.49 5.11 16.51
N SER A 269 10.24 5.56 16.29
CA SER A 269 9.61 5.59 14.96
C SER A 269 10.31 6.63 14.09
N THR A 270 11.07 6.16 13.10
CA THR A 270 11.73 6.99 12.09
C THR A 270 11.09 6.78 10.73
N ASP A 271 11.27 7.71 9.79
CA ASP A 271 10.78 7.60 8.41
C ASP A 271 11.32 6.37 7.66
N LEU A 272 12.36 5.71 8.20
CA LEU A 272 12.99 4.52 7.64
C LEU A 272 12.56 3.22 8.31
N VAL A 273 11.65 3.27 9.29
CA VAL A 273 11.26 2.08 10.07
C VAL A 273 10.60 1.03 9.18
N LEU A 274 9.64 1.43 8.33
CA LEU A 274 9.01 0.52 7.37
C LEU A 274 10.00 0.00 6.33
N GLU A 275 10.93 0.83 5.85
CA GLU A 275 11.98 0.38 4.91
C GLU A 275 12.86 -0.70 5.55
N SER A 276 13.25 -0.52 6.82
CA SER A 276 14.08 -1.46 7.58
C SER A 276 13.35 -2.77 7.87
N VAL A 277 12.06 -2.70 8.22
CA VAL A 277 11.20 -3.87 8.46
C VAL A 277 11.00 -4.65 7.16
N LEU A 278 10.60 -4.01 6.06
CA LEU A 278 10.43 -4.71 4.78
C LEU A 278 11.73 -5.35 4.30
N GLN A 279 12.87 -4.68 4.49
CA GLN A 279 14.17 -5.26 4.15
C GLN A 279 14.48 -6.51 4.98
N LEU A 280 14.20 -6.49 6.28
CA LEU A 280 14.39 -7.65 7.17
C LEU A 280 13.49 -8.83 6.74
N LEU A 281 12.25 -8.55 6.37
CA LEU A 281 11.28 -9.56 5.93
C LEU A 281 11.48 -10.03 4.47
N GLY A 282 12.48 -9.48 3.76
CA GLY A 282 12.71 -9.81 2.35
C GLY A 282 11.65 -9.28 1.38
N LEU A 283 10.83 -8.32 1.82
CA LEU A 283 9.75 -7.72 1.05
C LEU A 283 10.22 -6.52 0.21
N PRO A 284 9.48 -6.12 -0.84
CA PRO A 284 9.85 -4.97 -1.66
C PRO A 284 9.85 -3.64 -0.90
N VAL A 285 11.05 -3.14 -0.58
CA VAL A 285 11.28 -1.84 0.07
C VAL A 285 10.68 -0.65 -0.68
N LEU A 286 10.40 -0.80 -1.99
CA LEU A 286 9.67 0.20 -2.77
C LEU A 286 8.32 0.56 -2.13
N ALA A 287 7.64 -0.39 -1.49
CA ALA A 287 6.35 -0.16 -0.84
C ALA A 287 6.46 0.86 0.30
N ALA A 288 7.51 0.77 1.15
CA ALA A 288 7.78 1.77 2.18
C ALA A 288 8.01 3.16 1.57
N LYS A 289 8.75 3.26 0.46
CA LYS A 289 9.02 4.55 -0.20
C LYS A 289 7.77 5.19 -0.78
N VAL A 290 6.84 4.36 -1.27
CA VAL A 290 5.56 4.80 -1.84
C VAL A 290 4.60 5.21 -0.73
N VAL A 291 4.48 4.41 0.34
CA VAL A 291 3.57 4.67 1.45
C VAL A 291 4.02 5.90 2.28
N GLU A 292 5.32 6.11 2.49
CA GLU A 292 5.85 7.33 3.13
C GLU A 292 5.81 8.56 2.18
N GLY A 293 5.52 8.33 0.90
CA GLY A 293 5.45 9.38 -0.11
C GLY A 293 6.79 9.99 -0.52
N HIS A 294 7.89 9.28 -0.28
CA HIS A 294 9.21 9.61 -0.84
C HIS A 294 9.30 9.34 -2.34
N ARG A 295 8.39 8.52 -2.88
CA ARG A 295 8.35 8.18 -4.30
C ARG A 295 6.92 7.97 -4.78
N GLU A 296 6.59 8.54 -5.93
CA GLU A 296 5.35 8.19 -6.63
C GLU A 296 5.52 6.87 -7.39
N LEU A 297 4.53 5.98 -7.29
CA LEU A 297 4.59 4.69 -7.95
C LEU A 297 4.65 4.84 -9.47
N THR A 298 3.89 5.77 -10.04
CA THR A 298 3.86 6.10 -11.48
C THR A 298 5.22 6.54 -12.04
N ALA A 299 6.06 7.19 -11.24
CA ALA A 299 7.41 7.60 -11.61
C ALA A 299 8.45 6.47 -11.49
N THR A 300 8.03 5.26 -11.12
CA THR A 300 8.91 4.12 -10.94
C THR A 300 9.08 3.34 -12.24
N GLU A 301 10.32 2.97 -12.55
CA GLU A 301 10.60 2.12 -13.71
C GLU A 301 9.90 0.76 -13.54
N GLY A 302 9.11 0.39 -14.55
CA GLY A 302 8.30 -0.82 -14.55
C GLY A 302 6.91 -0.64 -13.93
N ALA A 303 6.51 0.58 -13.56
CA ALA A 303 5.14 0.86 -13.15
C ALA A 303 4.19 0.75 -14.33
N GLU A 304 3.12 -0.02 -14.13
CA GLU A 304 2.05 -0.21 -15.10
C GLU A 304 0.71 0.04 -14.42
N HIS A 305 -0.19 0.68 -15.15
CA HIS A 305 -1.56 0.89 -14.73
C HIS A 305 -2.45 -0.22 -15.30
N TYR A 306 -3.27 -0.81 -14.43
CA TYR A 306 -4.16 -1.92 -14.74
C TYR A 306 -5.60 -1.47 -14.55
N GLU A 307 -6.34 -1.49 -15.65
CA GLU A 307 -7.78 -1.24 -15.69
C GLU A 307 -8.53 -2.58 -15.72
N PRO A 308 -9.72 -2.67 -15.08
CA PRO A 308 -10.54 -3.85 -15.12
C PRO A 308 -10.99 -4.13 -16.56
N THR A 309 -10.70 -5.34 -17.04
CA THR A 309 -11.10 -5.81 -18.37
C THR A 309 -11.85 -7.13 -18.23
N GLY A 310 -12.38 -7.67 -19.34
CA GLY A 310 -12.97 -9.00 -19.30
C GLY A 310 -11.93 -10.06 -18.88
N VAL A 311 -12.36 -11.04 -18.07
CA VAL A 311 -11.47 -12.10 -17.55
C VAL A 311 -10.67 -12.80 -18.66
N GLY A 312 -11.29 -13.08 -19.81
CA GLY A 312 -10.59 -13.68 -20.96
C GLY A 312 -9.49 -12.79 -21.54
N SER A 313 -9.72 -11.47 -21.65
CA SER A 313 -8.69 -10.53 -22.11
C SER A 313 -7.58 -10.35 -21.09
N ALA A 314 -7.91 -10.37 -19.80
CA ALA A 314 -6.94 -10.31 -18.71
C ALA A 314 -6.03 -11.55 -18.70
N LEU A 315 -6.59 -12.75 -18.85
CA LEU A 315 -5.81 -14.00 -18.96
C LEU A 315 -4.86 -13.95 -20.15
N LEU A 316 -5.35 -13.51 -21.32
CA LEU A 316 -4.50 -13.35 -22.50
C LEU A 316 -3.38 -12.33 -22.28
N ARG A 317 -3.68 -11.19 -21.64
CA ARG A 317 -2.65 -10.19 -21.27
C ARG A 317 -1.61 -10.82 -20.36
N GLY A 318 -2.03 -11.50 -19.29
CA GLY A 318 -1.16 -12.19 -18.35
C GLY A 318 -0.23 -13.21 -19.01
N MET A 319 -0.76 -14.05 -19.91
CA MET A 319 0.05 -15.02 -20.67
C MET A 319 1.14 -14.34 -21.52
N THR A 320 0.92 -13.11 -21.97
CA THR A 320 1.89 -12.36 -22.78
C THR A 320 2.82 -11.46 -21.97
N THR A 321 2.57 -11.31 -20.67
CA THR A 321 3.39 -10.51 -19.76
C THR A 321 4.62 -11.30 -19.30
N GLU A 322 5.76 -10.62 -19.20
CA GLU A 322 6.99 -11.25 -18.71
C GLU A 322 6.97 -11.32 -17.17
N PRO A 323 7.15 -12.50 -16.56
CA PRO A 323 7.20 -12.63 -15.11
C PRO A 323 8.49 -12.03 -14.54
N THR A 324 8.43 -11.53 -13.30
CA THR A 324 9.55 -10.95 -12.54
C THR A 324 10.14 -11.89 -11.51
N GLY A 325 9.45 -12.98 -11.14
CA GLY A 325 9.93 -13.96 -10.16
C GLY A 325 11.07 -14.85 -10.65
N ASP A 326 11.79 -15.49 -9.73
CA ASP A 326 12.98 -16.30 -10.03
C ASP A 326 12.74 -17.82 -10.08
N GLY A 327 11.50 -18.26 -9.81
CA GLY A 327 11.09 -19.66 -9.80
C GLY A 327 11.18 -20.36 -11.16
N LEU A 328 11.13 -21.70 -11.15
CA LEU A 328 11.24 -22.53 -12.35
C LEU A 328 10.15 -22.22 -13.39
N PHE A 329 8.91 -22.04 -12.94
CA PHE A 329 7.80 -21.67 -13.81
C PHE A 329 8.00 -20.28 -14.44
N ALA A 330 8.38 -19.28 -13.63
CA ALA A 330 8.69 -17.94 -14.13
C ALA A 330 9.84 -17.96 -15.15
N ARG A 331 10.88 -18.79 -14.96
CA ARG A 331 11.95 -18.99 -15.94
C ARG A 331 11.44 -19.60 -17.24
N TYR A 332 10.58 -20.60 -17.16
CA TYR A 332 9.96 -21.23 -18.33
C TYR A 332 9.09 -20.24 -19.11
N GLN A 333 8.16 -19.56 -18.43
CA GLN A 333 7.30 -18.55 -19.04
C GLN A 333 8.12 -17.40 -19.65
N ARG A 334 9.15 -16.91 -18.94
CA ARG A 334 10.08 -15.91 -19.47
C ARG A 334 10.81 -16.38 -20.72
N ALA A 335 11.21 -17.65 -20.77
CA ALA A 335 11.84 -18.23 -21.96
C ALA A 335 10.88 -18.25 -23.15
N LEU A 336 9.61 -18.61 -22.94
CA LEU A 336 8.57 -18.58 -23.98
C LEU A 336 8.26 -17.16 -24.46
N VAL A 337 8.09 -16.21 -23.53
CA VAL A 337 7.84 -14.80 -23.85
C VAL A 337 9.02 -14.19 -24.63
N ARG A 338 10.26 -14.58 -24.32
CA ARG A 338 11.49 -14.12 -25.01
C ARG A 338 11.81 -14.89 -26.29
N ARG A 339 11.33 -16.12 -26.46
CA ARG A 339 11.55 -16.95 -27.66
C ARG A 339 10.26 -17.71 -28.02
N PRO A 340 9.23 -17.01 -28.54
CA PRO A 340 7.96 -17.62 -28.91
C PRO A 340 8.12 -18.63 -30.05
N GLU A 341 9.20 -18.55 -30.83
CA GLU A 341 9.51 -19.52 -31.88
C GLU A 341 9.64 -20.96 -31.35
N LEU A 342 9.93 -21.14 -30.06
CA LEU A 342 9.94 -22.45 -29.41
C LEU A 342 8.57 -23.12 -29.46
N LEU A 343 7.48 -22.36 -29.26
CA LEU A 343 6.11 -22.89 -29.37
C LEU A 343 5.79 -23.36 -30.80
N LEU A 344 6.31 -22.65 -31.80
CA LEU A 344 6.12 -23.01 -33.20
C LEU A 344 6.85 -24.33 -33.55
N ALA A 345 8.02 -24.54 -32.94
CA ALA A 345 8.78 -25.78 -33.10
C ALA A 345 8.02 -26.96 -32.47
N VAL A 346 7.52 -26.81 -31.23
CA VAL A 346 6.76 -27.85 -30.53
C VAL A 346 5.46 -28.17 -31.27
N ALA A 347 4.67 -27.14 -31.61
CA ALA A 347 3.43 -27.30 -32.35
C ALA A 347 3.64 -27.97 -33.71
N GLY A 348 4.75 -27.65 -34.39
CA GLY A 348 5.16 -28.29 -35.63
C GLY A 348 5.41 -29.79 -35.46
N THR A 349 6.13 -30.20 -34.41
CA THR A 349 6.35 -31.61 -34.07
C THR A 349 5.06 -32.34 -33.72
N GLU A 350 4.21 -31.76 -32.88
CA GLU A 350 2.95 -32.36 -32.47
C GLU A 350 1.97 -32.49 -33.63
N THR A 351 1.91 -31.49 -34.51
CA THR A 351 1.13 -31.57 -35.76
C THR A 351 1.63 -32.70 -36.64
N ALA A 352 2.94 -32.83 -36.84
CA ALA A 352 3.52 -33.89 -37.66
C ALA A 352 3.20 -35.29 -37.09
N LEU A 353 3.36 -35.47 -35.77
CA LEU A 353 3.03 -36.72 -35.07
C LEU A 353 1.53 -37.01 -35.13
N GLY A 354 0.68 -36.02 -34.85
CA GLY A 354 -0.77 -36.12 -34.90
C GLY A 354 -1.28 -36.51 -36.28
N VAL A 355 -0.78 -35.89 -37.35
CA VAL A 355 -1.10 -36.26 -38.74
C VAL A 355 -0.61 -37.68 -39.07
N GLY A 356 0.59 -38.06 -38.60
CA GLY A 356 1.11 -39.41 -38.76
C GLY A 356 0.22 -40.48 -38.10
N LEU A 357 -0.23 -40.23 -36.87
CA LEU A 357 -1.15 -41.10 -36.14
C LEU A 357 -2.55 -41.15 -36.79
N ALA A 358 -3.06 -40.02 -37.29
CA ALA A 358 -4.32 -39.99 -38.05
C ALA A 358 -4.22 -40.84 -39.32
N GLY A 359 -3.11 -40.73 -40.05
CA GLY A 359 -2.84 -41.52 -41.24
C GLY A 359 -2.75 -43.02 -40.92
N ALA A 360 -2.12 -43.40 -39.81
CA ALA A 360 -2.07 -44.77 -39.33
C ALA A 360 -3.45 -45.30 -38.90
N ALA A 361 -4.24 -44.50 -38.18
CA ALA A 361 -5.60 -44.84 -37.77
C ALA A 361 -6.54 -45.09 -38.98
N ARG A 362 -6.38 -44.30 -40.06
CA ARG A 362 -7.14 -44.44 -41.31
C ARG A 362 -6.85 -45.74 -42.07
N ARG A 363 -5.72 -46.41 -41.83
CA ARG A 363 -5.40 -47.71 -42.43
C ARG A 363 -6.14 -48.88 -41.81
N GLY A 364 -6.85 -48.66 -40.69
CA GLY A 364 -7.66 -49.68 -40.02
C GLY A 364 -6.85 -50.69 -39.18
N GLY A 365 -7.50 -51.29 -38.18
CA GLY A 365 -6.89 -52.27 -37.26
C GLY A 365 -7.41 -52.16 -35.83
N ALA A 366 -7.06 -53.13 -34.97
CA ALA A 366 -7.53 -53.19 -33.57
C ALA A 366 -7.16 -51.96 -32.72
N GLY A 367 -6.11 -51.22 -33.08
CA GLY A 367 -5.64 -50.01 -32.39
C GLY A 367 -6.09 -48.67 -33.00
N ALA A 368 -6.90 -48.66 -34.07
CA ALA A 368 -7.20 -47.43 -34.83
C ALA A 368 -7.90 -46.34 -34.00
N ARG A 369 -8.76 -46.72 -33.03
CA ARG A 369 -9.43 -45.76 -32.13
C ARG A 369 -8.44 -45.05 -31.21
N VAL A 370 -7.50 -45.80 -30.61
CA VAL A 370 -6.48 -45.25 -29.70
C VAL A 370 -5.53 -44.30 -30.44
N LEU A 371 -5.12 -44.66 -31.65
CA LEU A 371 -4.30 -43.79 -32.49
C LEU A 371 -5.06 -42.52 -32.92
N GLY A 372 -6.36 -42.64 -33.21
CA GLY A 372 -7.22 -41.50 -33.52
C GLY A 372 -7.41 -40.54 -32.34
N THR A 373 -7.58 -41.06 -31.12
CA THR A 373 -7.70 -40.21 -29.92
C THR A 373 -6.39 -39.51 -29.57
N LEU A 374 -5.25 -40.20 -29.68
CA LEU A 374 -3.93 -39.58 -29.48
C LEU A 374 -3.62 -38.53 -30.54
N SER A 375 -4.00 -38.80 -31.80
CA SER A 375 -3.90 -37.82 -32.88
C SER A 375 -4.71 -36.56 -32.59
N ALA A 376 -5.98 -36.71 -32.16
CA ALA A 376 -6.83 -35.58 -31.82
C ALA A 376 -6.28 -34.76 -30.64
N ALA A 377 -5.72 -35.42 -29.63
CA ALA A 377 -5.09 -34.76 -28.50
C ALA A 377 -3.87 -33.93 -28.94
N LEU A 378 -2.94 -34.53 -29.71
CA LEU A 378 -1.75 -33.82 -30.20
C LEU A 378 -2.09 -32.66 -31.15
N LEU A 379 -3.12 -32.80 -31.98
CA LEU A 379 -3.55 -31.73 -32.87
C LEU A 379 -4.24 -30.59 -32.10
N ALA A 380 -4.96 -30.90 -31.02
CA ALA A 380 -5.55 -29.89 -30.15
C ALA A 380 -4.47 -29.11 -29.38
N ASP A 381 -3.43 -29.80 -28.89
CA ASP A 381 -2.30 -29.20 -28.18
C ASP A 381 -1.51 -28.26 -29.11
N ALA A 382 -1.15 -28.73 -30.31
CA ALA A 382 -0.49 -27.92 -31.33
C ALA A 382 -1.30 -26.67 -31.73
N ALA A 383 -2.63 -26.76 -31.75
CA ALA A 383 -3.50 -25.62 -32.02
C ALA A 383 -3.47 -24.60 -30.87
N ALA A 384 -3.44 -25.07 -29.63
CA ALA A 384 -3.32 -24.23 -28.43
C ALA A 384 -1.96 -23.50 -28.41
N GLU A 385 -0.86 -24.22 -28.65
CA GLU A 385 0.48 -23.65 -28.74
C GLU A 385 0.61 -22.62 -29.88
N SER A 386 0.00 -22.90 -31.04
CA SER A 386 -0.04 -21.97 -32.18
C SER A 386 -0.84 -20.70 -31.86
N ALA A 387 -1.95 -20.82 -31.14
CA ALA A 387 -2.74 -19.69 -30.67
C ALA A 387 -1.93 -18.84 -29.67
N TYR A 388 -1.21 -19.49 -28.76
CA TYR A 388 -0.34 -18.80 -27.79
C TYR A 388 0.82 -18.08 -28.49
N TYR A 389 1.46 -18.72 -29.49
CA TYR A 389 2.46 -18.07 -30.35
C TYR A 389 1.90 -16.81 -31.02
N ALA A 390 0.69 -16.89 -31.60
CA ALA A 390 0.05 -15.75 -32.26
C ALA A 390 -0.22 -14.60 -31.28
N ALA A 391 -0.65 -14.91 -30.05
CA ALA A 391 -0.85 -13.92 -29.00
C ALA A 391 0.47 -13.24 -28.59
N LEU A 392 1.53 -14.00 -28.33
CA LEU A 392 2.86 -13.46 -28.00
C LEU A 392 3.43 -12.57 -29.11
N ARG A 393 3.26 -12.99 -30.37
CA ARG A 393 3.71 -12.20 -31.53
C ARG A 393 2.90 -10.91 -31.68
N GLY A 394 1.59 -10.97 -31.45
CA GLY A 394 0.71 -9.80 -31.45
C GLY A 394 1.10 -8.78 -30.37
N ALA A 395 1.30 -9.25 -29.14
CA ALA A 395 1.73 -8.41 -28.02
C ALA A 395 3.08 -7.74 -28.28
N ARG A 396 4.07 -8.47 -28.82
CA ARG A 396 5.37 -7.92 -29.22
C ARG A 396 5.25 -6.81 -30.27
N ARG A 397 4.33 -6.94 -31.23
CA ARG A 397 4.11 -5.89 -32.25
C ARG A 397 3.56 -4.61 -31.62
N ARG A 398 2.54 -4.74 -30.76
CA ARG A 398 1.95 -3.60 -30.04
C ARG A 398 2.99 -2.87 -29.19
N ARG A 399 3.79 -3.61 -28.42
CA ARG A 399 4.87 -3.02 -27.60
C ARG A 399 5.93 -2.28 -28.43
N ASN A 400 6.19 -2.72 -29.66
CA ASN A 400 7.10 -2.04 -30.57
C ASN A 400 6.47 -0.80 -31.23
N GLU A 401 5.14 -0.77 -31.38
CA GLU A 401 4.38 0.37 -31.91
C GLU A 401 4.18 1.48 -30.85
N GLU A 402 4.02 1.10 -29.58
CA GLU A 402 3.87 2.04 -28.45
C GLU A 402 5.19 2.65 -27.98
N ARG A 403 6.35 2.08 -28.36
CA ARG A 403 7.64 2.74 -28.17
C ARG A 403 7.70 3.95 -29.11
N PRO A 404 7.77 5.20 -28.61
CA PRO A 404 8.04 6.33 -29.48
C PRO A 404 9.34 6.03 -30.22
N ALA A 405 9.31 6.17 -31.54
CA ALA A 405 10.49 6.01 -32.36
C ALA A 405 11.59 6.89 -31.75
N THR A 406 12.63 6.26 -31.21
CA THR A 406 13.88 6.94 -30.87
C THR A 406 14.20 7.84 -32.06
N PRO A 407 14.36 9.17 -31.90
CA PRO A 407 14.76 10.00 -33.00
C PRO A 407 16.05 9.36 -33.54
N GLY A 408 15.98 8.82 -34.76
CA GLY A 408 17.14 8.30 -35.44
C GLY A 408 18.21 9.38 -35.48
N PRO A 409 19.50 9.02 -35.58
CA PRO A 409 20.59 9.98 -35.57
C PRO A 409 20.26 11.07 -36.57
N THR A 410 19.98 12.26 -36.05
CA THR A 410 19.61 13.43 -36.81
C THR A 410 20.69 13.62 -37.85
N ALA A 411 20.26 13.69 -39.11
CA ALA A 411 21.07 14.21 -40.19
C ALA A 411 21.82 15.43 -39.66
N GLN A 412 23.15 15.38 -39.76
CA GLN A 412 24.06 16.44 -39.35
C GLN A 412 23.51 17.78 -39.84
N LEU A 413 23.03 18.59 -38.90
CA LEU A 413 22.87 20.02 -39.14
C LEU A 413 24.28 20.56 -39.41
N PRO A 414 24.48 21.34 -40.49
CA PRO A 414 25.79 21.88 -40.81
C PRO A 414 26.26 22.79 -39.67
N GLU A 415 27.49 22.57 -39.23
CA GLU A 415 28.15 23.38 -38.20
C GLU A 415 28.02 24.88 -38.53
N PRO A 416 27.67 25.73 -37.55
CA PRO A 416 27.80 27.16 -37.74
C PRO A 416 29.30 27.51 -37.75
N SER A 417 29.78 27.85 -38.94
CA SER A 417 31.04 28.53 -39.22
C SER A 417 31.43 29.51 -38.11
N ALA A 418 32.57 29.24 -37.47
CA ALA A 418 33.18 30.11 -36.48
C ALA A 418 33.49 31.50 -37.06
N ALA A 419 32.88 32.54 -36.49
CA ALA A 419 33.38 33.92 -36.59
C ALA A 419 34.25 34.22 -35.36
N PRO A 420 35.44 34.85 -35.52
CA PRO A 420 36.37 35.05 -34.43
C PRO A 420 36.05 36.36 -33.69
N GLY A 421 35.92 36.30 -32.37
CA GLY A 421 35.92 37.53 -31.57
C GLY A 421 35.38 37.40 -30.17
N SER A 422 36.19 37.80 -29.19
CA SER A 422 35.80 38.17 -27.81
C SER A 422 35.69 37.08 -26.73
N ARG A 423 36.64 36.12 -26.67
CA ARG A 423 36.95 35.41 -25.41
C ARG A 423 38.14 36.02 -24.66
N ALA A 424 38.07 37.33 -24.45
CA ALA A 424 39.02 38.08 -23.63
C ALA A 424 38.26 39.03 -22.69
N ARG A 425 37.38 38.49 -21.84
CA ARG A 425 36.81 39.12 -20.64
C ARG A 425 35.83 38.12 -20.02
N LEU A 426 36.22 37.52 -18.89
CA LEU A 426 35.37 36.93 -17.82
C LEU A 426 36.07 35.83 -17.00
N ARG A 427 37.34 35.49 -17.29
CA ARG A 427 38.19 34.69 -16.38
C ARG A 427 38.87 35.52 -15.27
N ARG A 428 38.15 36.48 -14.68
CA ARG A 428 38.69 37.35 -13.61
C ARG A 428 37.73 37.60 -12.45
N PHE A 429 36.78 36.70 -12.18
CA PHE A 429 35.78 36.92 -11.13
C PHE A 429 35.71 35.89 -9.98
N PHE A 430 36.40 34.75 -10.04
CA PHE A 430 36.49 33.87 -8.87
C PHE A 430 37.91 33.34 -8.71
N GLY A 431 38.75 34.18 -8.10
CA GLY A 431 39.98 33.72 -7.47
C GLY A 431 39.70 33.46 -6.00
N LEU A 432 39.94 32.23 -5.55
CA LEU A 432 40.79 31.97 -4.40
C LEU A 432 41.19 30.49 -4.36
N HIS A 433 42.48 30.33 -4.05
CA HIS A 433 43.29 29.14 -4.11
C HIS A 433 43.14 28.28 -2.84
N ARG A 434 43.41 26.99 -3.05
CA ARG A 434 43.73 25.98 -2.03
C ARG A 434 44.94 26.39 -1.18
N GLY A 435 44.85 26.17 0.12
CA GLY A 435 45.95 25.66 0.95
C GLY A 435 45.80 24.16 1.07
#